data_AF-A0A924QRD3-F1
#
_entry.id   AF-A0A924QRD3-F1
#
_cell.length_a   1.000
_cell.length_b   1.000
_cell.length_c   1.000
_cell.angle_alpha   90.00
_cell.angle_beta   90.00
_cell.angle_gamma   90.00
#
_symmetry.space_group_name_H-M   'P 1'
#
loop_
_entity.id
_entity.type
_entity.pdbx_description
1 polymer ?
#
loop_
_entity_poly.entity_id
_entity_poly.type
_entity_poly.pdbx_seq_one_letter_code
_entity_poly.pdbx_strand_id
1 'polypeptide(L)'
;SQISCNHQLTTNNFSLLFIDTDMYVIKVWCEYVFGKCHQFILDEIISRKYDLYLLCNIDLPWVKDALREYPDEKPRRELYNIYKDLLINQPTPWVDISGNYEQRLQKAIAAVDKL
;
A
#
# COMPACT_ATOMS: atom_id res chain seq x y z
N SER A 1 -34.62 36.35 1.54
CA SER A 1 -34.25 34.94 1.82
C SER A 1 -32.81 34.76 1.35
N GLN A 2 -31.79 34.92 2.20
CA GLN A 2 -31.19 33.82 3.00
C GLN A 2 -31.15 32.54 2.15
N ILE A 3 -29.99 32.05 1.71
CA ILE A 3 -28.99 31.42 2.58
C ILE A 3 -27.58 31.61 1.98
N SER A 4 -26.71 32.21 2.80
CA SER A 4 -25.26 32.06 2.70
C SER A 4 -24.89 30.60 2.97
N CYS A 5 -24.14 29.96 2.07
CA CYS A 5 -23.36 28.79 2.43
C CYS A 5 -21.90 29.10 2.10
N ASN A 6 -21.28 29.91 2.95
CA ASN A 6 -19.82 29.93 3.07
C ASN A 6 -19.45 28.58 3.68
N HIS A 7 -19.26 27.56 2.83
CA HIS A 7 -18.52 26.39 3.24
C HIS A 7 -17.05 26.78 3.27
N GLN A 8 -16.65 27.45 4.36
CA GLN A 8 -15.26 27.48 4.79
C GLN A 8 -14.93 26.04 5.19
N LEU A 9 -14.56 25.23 4.20
CA LEU A 9 -13.72 24.07 4.43
C LEU A 9 -12.43 24.65 5.02
N THR A 10 -12.30 24.54 6.32
CA THR A 10 -11.03 24.68 7.02
C THR A 10 -10.12 23.62 6.43
N THR A 11 -9.43 23.94 5.33
CA THR A 11 -8.37 23.11 4.79
C THR A 11 -7.22 23.20 5.77
N ASN A 12 -7.29 22.40 6.83
CA ASN A 12 -6.09 21.93 7.50
C ASN A 12 -5.26 21.28 6.40
N ASN A 13 -4.32 22.03 5.84
CA ASN A 13 -3.38 21.58 4.82
C ASN A 13 -2.44 20.55 5.45
N PHE A 14 -2.94 19.36 5.72
CA PHE A 14 -2.10 18.20 5.91
C PHE A 14 -1.50 17.89 4.53
N SER A 15 -0.18 18.05 4.41
CA SER A 15 0.53 17.62 3.22
C SER A 15 0.50 16.10 3.16
N LEU A 16 -0.37 15.53 2.33
CA LEU A 16 -0.38 14.10 2.06
C LEU A 16 0.94 13.71 1.40
N LEU A 17 1.63 12.71 1.96
CA LEU A 17 2.84 12.13 1.39
C LEU A 17 2.55 10.70 0.96
N PHE A 18 2.65 10.45 -0.34
CA PHE A 18 2.56 9.09 -0.90
C PHE A 18 3.96 8.49 -0.98
N ILE A 19 4.12 7.33 -0.35
CA ILE A 19 5.38 6.58 -0.34
C ILE A 19 5.17 5.32 -1.18
N ASP A 20 5.85 5.25 -2.32
CA ASP A 20 5.87 4.05 -3.14
C ASP A 20 6.91 3.07 -2.57
N THR A 21 6.43 1.88 -2.22
CA THR A 21 7.10 0.81 -1.47
C THR A 21 7.48 1.14 -0.02
N ASP A 22 7.04 0.26 0.88
CA ASP A 22 7.41 0.29 2.29
C ASP A 22 8.57 -0.67 2.61
N MET A 23 9.25 -0.47 3.73
CA MET A 23 10.28 -1.36 4.27
C MET A 23 9.78 -2.80 4.47
N TYR A 24 8.48 -3.04 4.69
CA TYR A 24 7.93 -4.40 4.65
C TYR A 24 8.15 -5.10 3.31
N VAL A 25 8.10 -4.37 2.18
CA VAL A 25 8.40 -4.91 0.85
C VAL A 25 9.84 -5.40 0.79
N ILE A 26 10.77 -4.57 1.27
CA ILE A 26 12.20 -4.93 1.29
C ILE A 26 12.44 -6.14 2.20
N LYS A 27 11.84 -6.17 3.39
CA LYS A 27 11.94 -7.31 4.31
C LYS A 27 11.49 -8.62 3.64
N VAL A 28 10.28 -8.63 3.08
CA VAL A 28 9.72 -9.83 2.45
C VAL A 28 10.59 -10.27 1.27
N TRP A 29 11.07 -9.34 0.44
CA TRP A 29 11.97 -9.67 -0.66
C TRP A 29 13.31 -10.25 -0.18
N CYS A 30 13.92 -9.65 0.84
CA CYS A 30 15.16 -10.17 1.41
C CYS A 30 14.99 -11.58 1.97
N GLU A 31 13.88 -11.84 2.68
CA GLU A 31 13.56 -13.17 3.21
C GLU A 31 13.25 -14.17 2.10
N TYR A 32 12.49 -13.76 1.06
CA TYR A 32 12.11 -14.64 -0.04
C TYR A 32 13.30 -15.04 -0.92
N VAL A 33 14.19 -14.09 -1.23
CA VAL A 33 15.33 -14.34 -2.14
C VAL A 33 16.56 -14.86 -1.41
N PHE A 34 16.86 -14.31 -0.22
CA PHE A 34 18.12 -14.60 0.48
C PHE A 34 17.93 -15.39 1.78
N GLY A 35 16.69 -15.67 2.20
CA GLY A 35 16.39 -16.38 3.44
C GLY A 35 16.74 -15.61 4.72
N LYS A 36 17.14 -14.33 4.61
CA LYS A 36 17.54 -13.49 5.74
C LYS A 36 17.27 -12.02 5.45
N CYS A 37 16.92 -11.27 6.49
CA CYS A 37 16.78 -9.81 6.44
C CYS A 37 17.81 -9.16 7.36
N HIS A 38 18.38 -8.03 6.95
CA HIS A 38 19.35 -7.30 7.76
C HIS A 38 18.63 -6.56 8.91
N GLN A 39 19.20 -6.55 10.11
CA GLN A 39 18.59 -5.94 11.30
C GLN A 39 18.18 -4.47 11.08
N PHE A 40 19.02 -3.71 10.37
CA PHE A 40 18.72 -2.34 9.91
C PHE A 40 17.32 -2.18 9.29
N ILE A 41 16.87 -3.12 8.46
CA ILE A 41 15.56 -3.06 7.81
C ILE A 41 14.44 -3.21 8.85
N LEU A 42 14.63 -4.10 9.84
CA LEU A 42 13.68 -4.30 10.92
C LEU A 42 13.57 -3.06 11.81
N ASP A 43 14.69 -2.40 12.08
CA ASP A 43 14.74 -1.18 12.88
C ASP A 43 14.02 -0.03 12.16
N GLU A 44 14.20 0.11 10.84
CA GLU A 44 13.50 1.10 10.01
C GLU A 44 11.98 0.87 9.95
N ILE A 45 11.53 -0.40 9.92
CA ILE A 45 10.09 -0.73 9.98
C ILE A 45 9.46 -0.21 11.26
N ILE A 46 10.16 -0.33 12.40
CA ILE A 46 9.65 0.14 13.70
C ILE A 46 9.65 1.67 13.77
N SER A 47 10.64 2.32 13.17
CA SER A 47 10.76 3.77 13.19
C SER A 47 9.71 4.48 12.31
N ARG A 48 9.27 3.84 11.24
CA ARG A 48 8.34 4.45 10.28
C ARG A 48 6.90 4.22 10.70
N LYS A 49 6.12 5.29 10.69
CA LYS A 49 4.68 5.24 10.97
C LYS A 49 3.94 5.68 9.72
N TYR A 50 2.94 4.90 9.38
CA TYR A 50 2.04 5.18 8.26
C TYR A 50 0.61 5.19 8.80
N ASP A 51 -0.21 6.06 8.23
CA ASP A 51 -1.62 6.20 8.61
C ASP A 51 -2.52 5.23 7.82
N LEU A 52 -2.09 4.83 6.63
CA LEU A 52 -2.84 3.95 5.73
C LEU A 52 -1.92 3.16 4.80
N TYR A 53 -2.21 1.87 4.64
CA TYR A 53 -1.63 1.05 3.57
C TYR A 53 -2.63 0.76 2.46
N LEU A 54 -2.18 0.89 1.22
CA LEU A 54 -2.94 0.50 0.03
C LEU A 54 -2.32 -0.76 -0.55
N LEU A 55 -2.93 -1.92 -0.30
CA LEU A 55 -2.43 -3.20 -0.80
C LEU A 55 -2.94 -3.43 -2.22
N CYS A 56 -2.06 -3.32 -3.21
CA CYS A 56 -2.41 -3.57 -4.61
C CYS A 56 -2.56 -5.08 -4.89
N ASN A 57 -3.75 -5.48 -5.30
CA ASN A 57 -4.06 -6.86 -5.66
C ASN A 57 -3.41 -7.27 -7.00
N ILE A 58 -3.32 -8.57 -7.26
CA ILE A 58 -2.65 -9.19 -8.42
C ILE A 58 -3.59 -9.52 -9.58
N ASP A 59 -4.84 -9.07 -9.54
CA ASP A 59 -5.90 -9.33 -10.52
C ASP A 59 -5.65 -8.69 -11.89
N LEU A 60 -4.68 -7.77 -12.01
CA LEU A 60 -4.24 -7.26 -13.30
C LEU A 60 -3.34 -8.27 -14.03
N PRO A 61 -3.47 -8.36 -15.37
CA PRO A 61 -2.61 -9.22 -16.17
C PRO A 61 -1.16 -8.79 -15.98
N TRP A 62 -0.27 -9.79 -15.87
CA TRP A 62 1.15 -9.51 -15.80
C TRP A 62 1.62 -8.91 -17.12
N VAL A 63 2.32 -7.79 -17.03
CA VAL A 63 2.97 -7.13 -18.16
C VAL A 63 4.47 -7.15 -17.90
N LYS A 64 5.24 -7.53 -18.92
CA LYS A 64 6.70 -7.56 -18.85
C LYS A 64 7.22 -6.16 -18.55
N ASP A 65 7.98 -6.07 -17.47
CA ASP A 65 8.59 -4.84 -16.98
C ASP A 65 10.02 -5.19 -16.52
N ALA A 66 10.96 -4.27 -16.69
CA ALA A 66 12.37 -4.52 -16.36
C ALA A 66 12.61 -4.78 -14.86
N LEU A 67 11.68 -4.35 -14.00
CA LEU A 67 11.74 -4.52 -12.55
C LEU A 67 10.89 -5.69 -12.06
N ARG A 68 10.22 -6.44 -12.96
CA ARG A 68 9.37 -7.58 -12.58
C ARG A 68 10.05 -8.91 -12.87
N GLU A 69 10.42 -9.61 -11.79
CA GLU A 69 11.16 -10.88 -11.90
C GLU A 69 10.27 -12.11 -12.14
N TYR A 70 9.07 -12.15 -11.57
CA TYR A 70 8.22 -13.35 -11.58
C TYR A 70 6.97 -13.17 -12.46
N PRO A 71 6.96 -13.69 -13.70
CA PRO A 71 5.77 -13.72 -14.54
C PRO A 71 4.72 -14.73 -14.05
N ASP A 72 5.18 -15.78 -13.36
CA ASP A 72 4.32 -16.87 -12.91
C ASP A 72 3.31 -16.40 -11.85
N GLU A 73 2.10 -16.96 -11.89
CA GLU A 73 1.03 -16.59 -10.97
C GLU A 73 1.28 -17.07 -9.53
N LYS A 74 1.91 -18.24 -9.37
CA LYS A 74 2.20 -18.84 -8.05
C LYS A 74 3.03 -17.91 -7.14
N PRO A 75 4.24 -17.46 -7.51
CA PRO A 75 5.05 -16.58 -6.67
C PRO A 75 4.36 -15.24 -6.40
N ARG A 76 3.61 -14.69 -7.37
CA ARG A 76 2.84 -13.46 -7.16
C ARG A 76 1.76 -13.62 -6.09
N ARG A 77 1.05 -14.75 -6.09
CA ARG A 77 0.04 -15.07 -5.08
C ARG A 77 0.64 -15.35 -3.71
N GLU A 78 1.78 -16.04 -3.65
CA GLU A 78 2.52 -16.25 -2.41
C GLU A 78 2.96 -14.93 -1.78
N LEU A 79 3.63 -14.07 -2.55
CA LEU A 79 4.05 -12.75 -2.08
C LEU A 79 2.87 -11.89 -1.63
N TYR A 80 1.78 -11.85 -2.41
CA TYR A 80 0.57 -11.12 -2.03
C TYR A 80 0.01 -11.61 -0.69
N ASN A 81 -0.06 -12.93 -0.47
CA ASN A 81 -0.53 -13.48 0.80
C ASN A 81 0.37 -13.10 1.97
N ILE A 82 1.70 -13.15 1.79
CA ILE A 82 2.66 -12.71 2.82
C ILE A 82 2.42 -11.25 3.19
N TYR A 83 2.27 -10.36 2.20
CA TYR A 83 1.97 -8.95 2.46
C TYR A 83 0.64 -8.75 3.16
N LYS A 84 -0.40 -9.46 2.72
CA LYS A 84 -1.73 -9.40 3.32
C LYS A 84 -1.69 -9.85 4.79
N ASP A 85 -0.99 -10.94 5.10
CA ASP A 85 -0.85 -11.45 6.45
C ASP A 85 -0.09 -10.45 7.34
N LEU A 86 0.95 -9.78 6.83
CA LEU A 86 1.64 -8.71 7.56
C LEU A 86 0.69 -7.55 7.89
N LEU A 87 -0.13 -7.12 6.93
CA LEU A 87 -1.09 -6.01 7.13
C LEU A 87 -2.24 -6.39 8.06
N ILE A 88 -2.70 -7.63 8.06
CA ILE A 88 -3.74 -8.12 8.99
C ILE A 88 -3.23 -8.14 10.43
N ASN A 89 -1.94 -8.45 10.63
CA ASN A 89 -1.35 -8.62 11.96
C ASN A 89 -0.80 -7.31 12.58
N GLN A 90 -1.10 -6.15 12.00
CA GLN A 90 -0.70 -4.86 12.51
C GLN A 90 -1.91 -3.94 12.75
N PRO A 91 -1.78 -2.92 13.62
CA PRO A 91 -2.90 -2.03 13.94
C PRO A 91 -3.18 -0.98 12.86
N THR A 92 -2.26 -0.74 11.92
CA THR A 92 -2.44 0.29 10.90
C THR A 92 -3.54 -0.08 9.91
N PRO A 93 -4.49 0.83 9.64
CA PRO A 93 -5.53 0.62 8.64
C PRO A 93 -4.94 0.27 7.27
N TRP A 94 -5.61 -0.62 6.55
CA TRP A 94 -5.22 -0.98 5.20
C TRP A 94 -6.44 -1.26 4.33
N VAL A 95 -6.28 -1.09 3.02
CA VAL A 95 -7.34 -1.32 2.03
C VAL A 95 -6.80 -2.17 0.89
N ASP A 96 -7.56 -3.20 0.51
CA ASP A 96 -7.28 -3.99 -0.70
C ASP A 96 -7.73 -3.24 -1.96
N ILE A 97 -6.77 -2.94 -2.82
CA ILE A 97 -6.96 -2.22 -4.07
C ILE A 97 -6.99 -3.24 -5.23
N SER A 98 -8.20 -3.60 -5.61
CA SER A 98 -8.53 -4.58 -6.67
C SER A 98 -9.51 -3.99 -7.69
N GLY A 99 -9.54 -4.57 -8.89
CA GLY A 99 -10.35 -4.18 -10.03
C GLY A 99 -9.52 -3.66 -11.20
N ASN A 100 -10.20 -3.06 -12.16
CA ASN A 100 -9.56 -2.36 -13.27
C ASN A 100 -8.90 -1.03 -12.79
N TYR A 101 -8.15 -0.36 -13.68
CA TYR A 101 -7.43 0.87 -13.35
C TYR A 101 -8.30 1.95 -12.70
N GLU A 102 -9.50 2.19 -13.23
CA GLU A 102 -10.41 3.22 -12.72
C GLU A 102 -10.98 2.84 -11.35
N GLN A 103 -11.40 1.60 -11.17
CA GLN A 103 -11.90 1.09 -9.89
C GLN A 103 -10.83 1.18 -8.80
N ARG A 104 -9.59 0.85 -9.13
CA ARG A 104 -8.46 0.94 -8.21
C ARG A 104 -8.19 2.38 -7.78
N LEU A 105 -8.18 3.30 -8.74
CA LEU A 105 -8.00 4.73 -8.48
C LEU A 105 -9.11 5.26 -7.57
N GLN A 106 -10.37 4.96 -7.88
CA GLN A 106 -11.52 5.40 -7.07
C GLN A 106 -11.48 4.80 -5.65
N LYS A 107 -11.11 3.53 -5.49
CA LYS A 107 -10.91 2.91 -4.18
C LYS A 107 -9.80 3.57 -3.38
N ALA A 108 -8.68 3.90 -4.02
CA ALA A 108 -7.55 4.57 -3.38
C ALA A 108 -7.94 5.98 -2.91
N ILE A 109 -8.59 6.78 -3.76
CA ILE A 109 -9.09 8.11 -3.41
C ILE A 109 -10.07 8.02 -2.24
N ALA A 110 -11.08 7.14 -2.34
CA ALA A 110 -12.06 6.96 -1.27
C ALA A 110 -11.48 6.43 0.04
N ALA A 111 -10.32 5.78 0.02
CA ALA A 111 -9.61 5.35 1.21
C ALA A 111 -8.83 6.51 1.85
N VAL A 112 -8.18 7.34 1.03
CA VAL A 112 -7.44 8.52 1.49
C VAL A 112 -8.37 9.61 2.00
N ASP A 113 -9.52 9.83 1.36
CA ASP A 113 -10.51 10.83 1.80
C ASP A 113 -11.18 10.51 3.15
N LYS A 114 -10.99 9.29 3.67
CA LYS A 114 -11.50 8.85 4.97
C LYS A 114 -10.50 9.00 6.12
N LEU A 115 -9.26 9.37 5.81
CA LEU A 115 -8.23 9.71 6.82
C LEU A 115 -8.54 11.07 7.45
#